data_AF-A0A6G6J3Y2-F1
#
_entry.id   AF-A0A6G6J3Y2-F1
#
_cell.length_a   1.000
_cell.length_b   1.000
_cell.length_c   1.000
_cell.angle_alpha   90.00
_cell.angle_beta   90.00
_cell.angle_gamma   90.00
#
_symmetry.space_group_name_H-M   'P 1'
#
loop_
_entity.id
_entity.type
_entity.pdbx_description
1 polymer ?
#
loop_
_entity_poly.entity_id
_entity_poly.type
_entity_poly.pdbx_seq_one_letter_code
_entity_poly.pdbx_strand_id
1 'polypeptide(L)' 'MRLFHLSSLLMLCAALSACGLGETAATTATTAKLQAQQAQQAQQQIEQLKQQIDAANVQNQQRLDEALKEAE' A
#
# COMPACT_ATOMS: atom_id res chain seq x y z
N MET A 1 49.15 -10.75 -11.68
CA MET A 1 48.13 -11.73 -11.24
C MET A 1 47.16 -11.18 -10.19
N ARG A 2 47.60 -10.45 -9.15
CA ARG A 2 46.70 -9.89 -8.11
C ARG A 2 45.66 -8.88 -8.63
N LEU A 3 46.03 -8.05 -9.61
CA LEU A 3 45.13 -7.07 -10.25
C LEU A 3 43.97 -7.73 -11.03
N PHE A 4 44.27 -8.84 -11.73
CA PHE A 4 43.26 -9.61 -12.48
C PHE A 4 42.27 -10.31 -11.54
N HIS A 5 42.73 -10.78 -10.38
CA HIS A 5 41.85 -11.35 -9.35
C HIS A 5 40.89 -10.33 -8.74
N LEU A 6 41.37 -9.11 -8.47
CA LEU A 6 40.54 -8.02 -7.96
C LEU A 6 39.47 -7.58 -8.98
N SER A 7 39.84 -7.50 -10.26
CA SER A 7 38.90 -7.17 -11.34
C SER A 7 37.82 -8.24 -11.51
N SER A 8 38.17 -9.52 -11.40
CA SER A 8 37.23 -10.64 -11.50
C SER A 8 36.23 -10.65 -10.33
N LEU A 9 36.72 -10.40 -9.11
CA LEU A 9 35.87 -10.35 -7.92
C LEU A 9 34.88 -9.18 -7.96
N LEU A 10 35.33 -8.01 -8.46
CA LEU A 10 34.47 -6.84 -8.62
C LEU A 10 33.33 -7.07 -9.62
N MET A 11 33.63 -7.74 -10.75
CA MET A 11 32.63 -8.06 -11.75
C MET A 11 31.59 -9.08 -11.23
N LEU A 12 32.03 -10.05 -10.42
CA LEU A 12 31.14 -11.02 -9.78
C LEU A 12 30.20 -10.36 -8.76
N CYS A 13 30.70 -9.43 -7.94
CA CYS A 13 29.87 -8.65 -7.02
C CYS A 13 28.87 -7.76 -7.76
N ALA A 14 29.26 -7.15 -8.89
CA ALA A 14 28.37 -6.35 -9.71
C ALA A 14 27.26 -7.20 -10.36
N ALA A 15 27.58 -8.40 -10.85
CA ALA A 15 26.61 -9.33 -11.41
C ALA A 15 25.61 -9.85 -10.36
N LEU A 16 26.07 -10.12 -9.14
CA LEU A 16 25.20 -10.52 -8.02
C LEU A 16 24.27 -9.39 -7.57
N SER A 17 24.77 -8.15 -7.62
CA SER A 17 23.97 -6.95 -7.35
C SER A 17 22.92 -6.71 -8.43
N ALA A 18 23.26 -6.93 -9.72
CA ALA A 18 22.34 -6.78 -10.84
C ALA A 18 21.21 -7.83 -10.83
N CYS A 19 21.44 -9.01 -10.24
CA CYS A 19 20.43 -10.05 -10.03
C CYS A 19 19.34 -9.68 -8.99
N GLY A 20 19.45 -8.52 -8.32
CA GLY A 20 18.40 -7.95 -7.47
C GLY A 20 18.10 -6.46 -7.74
N LEU A 21 19.06 -5.71 -8.30
CA LEU A 21 18.86 -4.30 -8.67
C LEU A 21 18.11 -4.13 -10.00
N GLY A 22 18.16 -5.11 -10.91
CA GLY A 22 17.39 -5.08 -12.16
C GLY A 22 15.88 -5.06 -11.92
N GLU A 23 15.41 -5.78 -10.91
CA GLU A 23 14.01 -5.78 -10.49
C GLU A 23 13.66 -4.55 -9.63
N THR A 24 14.61 -4.06 -8.83
CA THR A 24 14.36 -2.95 -7.90
C THR A 24 14.13 -1.60 -8.61
N ALA A 25 14.84 -1.32 -9.70
CA ALA A 25 14.63 -0.08 -10.47
C ALA A 25 13.29 -0.06 -11.22
N ALA A 26 12.82 -1.21 -11.72
CA ALA A 26 11.48 -1.35 -12.30
C ALA A 26 10.40 -1.33 -11.21
N THR A 27 10.69 -1.90 -10.04
CA THR A 27 9.76 -1.97 -8.89
C THR A 27 9.51 -0.60 -8.28
N THR A 28 10.51 0.29 -8.17
CA THR A 28 10.28 1.67 -7.65
C THR A 28 9.40 2.48 -8.60
N ALA A 29 9.62 2.39 -9.92
CA ALA A 29 8.77 3.05 -10.92
C ALA A 29 7.35 2.45 -10.97
N THR A 30 7.21 1.14 -10.79
CA THR A 30 5.92 0.44 -10.80
C THR A 30 5.13 0.69 -9.52
N THR A 31 5.79 0.74 -8.35
CA THR A 31 5.15 1.03 -7.06
C THR A 31 4.54 2.43 -7.01
N ALA A 32 5.24 3.44 -7.54
CA ALA A 32 4.73 4.81 -7.58
C ALA A 32 3.47 4.94 -8.46
N LYS A 33 3.42 4.25 -9.61
CA LYS A 33 2.22 4.20 -10.45
C LYS A 33 1.09 3.38 -9.82
N LEU A 34 1.42 2.28 -9.15
CA LEU A 34 0.41 1.45 -8.48
C LEU A 34 -0.29 2.21 -7.35
N GLN A 35 0.44 2.97 -6.53
CA GLN A 35 -0.14 3.76 -5.44
C GLN A 35 -1.15 4.80 -5.95
N ALA A 36 -0.85 5.47 -7.07
CA ALA A 36 -1.76 6.46 -7.65
C ALA A 36 -3.08 5.83 -8.13
N GLN A 37 -3.02 4.67 -8.80
CA GLN A 37 -4.23 3.97 -9.24
C GLN A 37 -5.02 3.36 -8.08
N GLN A 38 -4.32 2.78 -7.09
CA GLN A 38 -4.97 2.26 -5.88
C GLN A 38 -5.69 3.37 -5.12
N ALA A 39 -5.12 4.58 -5.05
CA ALA A 39 -5.78 5.71 -4.40
C ALA A 39 -7.07 6.13 -5.11
N GLN A 40 -7.11 6.13 -6.45
CA GLN A 40 -8.35 6.42 -7.19
C GLN A 40 -9.42 5.34 -7.01
N GLN A 41 -9.05 4.07 -7.10
CA GLN A 41 -10.00 2.97 -6.87
C GLN A 41 -10.47 2.91 -5.42
N ALA A 42 -9.59 3.21 -4.47
CA ALA A 42 -9.94 3.27 -3.05
C ALA A 42 -10.91 4.42 -2.76
N GLN A 43 -10.75 5.59 -3.40
CA GLN A 43 -11.70 6.70 -3.22
C GLN A 43 -13.13 6.30 -3.62
N GLN A 44 -13.30 5.66 -4.78
CA GLN A 44 -14.62 5.20 -5.22
C GLN A 44 -15.23 4.14 -4.28
N GLN A 45 -14.40 3.23 -3.77
CA GLN A 45 -14.86 2.24 -2.77
C GLN A 45 -15.19 2.89 -1.43
N ILE A 46 -14.43 3.90 -1.00
CA ILE A 46 -14.69 4.66 0.22
C ILE A 46 -16.03 5.37 0.12
N GLU A 47 -16.40 5.96 -1.01
CA GLU A 47 -17.71 6.61 -1.18
C GLU A 47 -18.87 5.63 -0.99
N GLN A 48 -18.82 4.46 -1.62
CA GLN A 48 -19.86 3.44 -1.46
C GLN A 48 -19.91 2.88 -0.03
N LEU A 49 -18.75 2.66 0.58
CA LEU A 49 -18.66 2.17 1.95
C LEU A 49 -19.12 3.24 2.95
N LYS A 50 -18.80 4.51 2.70
CA LYS A 50 -19.19 5.64 3.55
C LYS A 50 -20.71 5.75 3.64
N GLN A 51 -21.43 5.56 2.53
CA GLN A 51 -22.90 5.56 2.58
C GLN A 51 -23.47 4.42 3.43
N GLN A 52 -22.88 3.22 3.35
CA GLN A 52 -23.30 2.08 4.18
C GLN A 52 -22.98 2.31 5.66
N ILE A 53 -21.80 2.86 5.97
CA ILE A 53 -21.41 3.22 7.34
C ILE A 53 -22.33 4.30 7.89
N ASP A 54 -22.62 5.35 7.12
CA ASP A 54 -23.44 6.47 7.57
C ASP A 54 -24.87 6.02 7.92
N ALA A 55 -25.49 5.22 7.04
CA ALA A 55 -26.80 4.63 7.29
C ALA A 55 -26.82 3.75 8.55
N ALA A 56 -25.80 2.91 8.73
CA ALA A 56 -25.66 2.08 9.93
C ALA A 56 -25.43 2.92 11.19
N ASN A 57 -24.67 4.02 11.07
CA ASN A 57 -24.37 4.91 12.18
C ASN A 57 -25.59 5.69 12.64
N VAL A 58 -26.44 6.16 11.72
CA VAL A 58 -27.73 6.79 12.04
C VAL A 58 -28.63 5.83 12.81
N GLN A 59 -28.78 4.59 12.33
CA GLN A 59 -29.59 3.58 13.02
C GLN A 59 -29.04 3.26 14.42
N ASN A 60 -27.71 3.18 14.56
CA ASN A 60 -27.08 2.92 15.85
C ASN A 60 -27.25 4.09 16.82
N GLN A 61 -27.08 5.33 16.35
CA GLN A 61 -27.36 6.54 17.12
C GLN A 61 -28.81 6.57 17.62
N GLN A 62 -29.78 6.26 16.77
CA GLN A 62 -31.20 6.22 17.18
C GLN A 62 -31.44 5.20 18.30
N ARG A 63 -30.85 4.01 18.21
CA ARG A 63 -30.94 3.00 19.28
C ARG A 63 -30.26 3.43 20.57
N LEU A 64 -29.14 4.14 20.48
CA LEU A 64 -28.45 4.68 21.65
C LEU A 64 -29.28 5.79 22.32
N ASP A 65 -29.85 6.70 21.54
CA ASP A 65 -30.74 7.76 22.03
C ASP A 65 -31.99 7.18 22.71
N GLU A 66 -32.58 6.14 22.14
CA GLU A 66 -33.74 5.44 22.70
C GLU A 66 -33.38 4.72 24.01
N ALA A 67 -32.25 4.01 24.05
CA ALA A 67 -31.76 3.37 25.26
C ALA A 67 -31.36 4.39 26.36
N LEU A 68 -30.86 5.57 25.98
CA LEU A 68 -30.57 6.65 26.92
C LEU A 68 -31.85 7.27 27.50
N LYS A 69 -32.89 7.46 26.67
CA LYS A 69 -34.21 7.91 27.12
C LYS A 69 -34.92 6.91 28.03
N GLU A 70 -34.71 5.62 27.81
CA GLU A 70 -35.25 4.57 28.68
C GLU A 70 -34.48 4.44 30.02
N ALA A 71 -33.27 4.98 30.09
CA ALA A 71 -32.41 4.93 31.27
C ALA A 71 -32.56 6.16 32.20
N GLU A 72 -33.34 7.17 31.81
CA GLU A 72 -33.67 8.37 32.59
C GLU A 72 -35.05 8.25 33.25
#